data_AF-A0A7G1KT48-F1
#
_entry.id   AF-A0A7G1KT48-F1
#
_cell.length_a   1.000
_cell.length_b   1.000
_cell.length_c   1.000
_cell.angle_alpha   90.00
_cell.angle_beta   90.00
_cell.angle_gamma   90.00
#
_symmetry.space_group_name_H-M   'P 1'
#
loop_
_entity.id
_entity.type
_entity.pdbx_description
1 polymer ?
#
loop_
_entity_poly.entity_id
_entity_poly.type
_entity_poly.pdbx_seq_one_letter_code
_entity_poly.pdbx_strand_id
1 'polypeptide(L)'
;MATRFSGIPGYVPSGPIADHIEELAGFGLPLSSIARDAGCTPECVESILRRMWKTTRIRQATAIKAVTFHPNERQEIVLAIGAVRRLQALHAIGWTWQALSAHTPGISASLLSQMARPGADRIIMSWTAWRTVHDAYEKLSGTPGTQGRAKHARLAAERRKWPAPLDWEDLDIDDPRVTAVRSGPPKVTQWTVAEDRRERAQVLSEEGASVEQIAERLGVTPRQVERYLAEAKREDSAA
;
A
#
# COMPACT_ATOMS: atom_id res chain seq x y z
N MET A 1 -2.69 30.76 -37.90
CA MET A 1 -1.48 30.30 -38.61
C MET A 1 -0.61 29.52 -37.61
N ALA A 2 -0.58 28.19 -37.68
CA ALA A 2 0.11 27.36 -36.69
C ALA A 2 1.61 27.30 -37.05
N THR A 3 2.44 28.01 -36.27
CA THR A 3 3.89 28.04 -36.46
C THR A 3 4.45 26.64 -36.24
N ARG A 4 4.91 25.99 -37.32
CA ARG A 4 5.59 24.70 -37.30
C ARG A 4 7.07 24.96 -37.03
N PHE A 5 7.57 24.52 -35.89
CA PHE A 5 9.01 24.30 -35.71
C PHE A 5 9.21 22.78 -35.84
N SER A 6 9.91 22.35 -36.88
CA SER A 6 10.33 20.95 -37.09
C SER A 6 9.24 19.88 -37.38
N GLY A 7 8.07 20.27 -37.93
CA GLY A 7 7.02 19.31 -38.30
C GLY A 7 6.15 18.80 -37.14
N ILE A 8 6.50 19.17 -35.91
CA ILE A 8 5.70 18.91 -34.71
C ILE A 8 4.65 20.03 -34.58
N PRO A 9 3.36 19.70 -34.35
CA PRO A 9 2.33 20.73 -34.12
C PRO A 9 2.69 21.57 -32.89
N GLY A 10 2.84 22.89 -33.06
CA GLY A 10 3.06 23.79 -31.91
C GLY A 10 1.86 23.85 -30.95
N TYR A 11 0.68 23.47 -31.45
CA TYR A 11 -0.59 23.47 -30.72
C TYR A 11 -1.33 22.14 -30.96
N VAL A 12 -2.04 21.69 -29.92
CA VAL A 12 -2.88 20.49 -29.93
C VAL A 12 -4.27 20.83 -29.40
N PRO A 13 -5.33 20.05 -29.73
CA PRO A 13 -6.66 20.23 -29.16
C PRO A 13 -6.65 20.18 -27.64
N SER A 14 -7.39 21.06 -26.97
CA SER A 14 -7.44 21.15 -25.50
C SER A 14 -8.37 20.14 -24.84
N GLY A 15 -9.38 19.63 -25.57
CA GLY A 15 -10.39 18.70 -25.03
C GLY A 15 -9.83 17.52 -24.26
N PRO A 16 -8.95 16.69 -24.85
CA PRO A 16 -8.35 15.55 -24.16
C PRO A 16 -7.48 15.92 -22.95
N ILE A 17 -7.02 17.17 -22.83
CA ILE A 17 -6.30 17.65 -21.64
C ILE A 17 -7.28 18.08 -20.56
N ALA A 18 -8.40 18.71 -20.95
CA ALA A 18 -9.47 19.05 -20.01
C ALA A 18 -10.06 17.80 -19.36
N ASP A 19 -10.31 16.74 -20.14
CA ASP A 19 -10.85 15.47 -19.64
C ASP A 19 -9.88 14.79 -18.64
N HIS A 20 -8.57 14.87 -18.89
CA HIS A 20 -7.53 14.38 -17.97
C HIS A 20 -7.48 15.17 -16.66
N ILE A 21 -7.59 16.50 -16.73
CA ILE A 21 -7.67 17.36 -15.54
C ILE A 21 -8.94 17.04 -14.74
N GLU A 22 -10.06 16.83 -15.43
CA GLU A 22 -11.36 16.50 -14.84
C GLU A 22 -11.32 15.14 -14.13
N GLU A 23 -10.64 14.13 -14.69
CA GLU A 23 -10.41 12.84 -14.02
C GLU A 23 -9.59 13.00 -12.74
N LEU A 24 -8.43 13.68 -12.80
CA LEU A 24 -7.58 13.91 -11.62
C LEU A 24 -8.30 14.71 -10.53
N ALA A 25 -9.08 15.72 -10.93
CA ALA A 25 -9.92 16.49 -10.01
C ALA A 25 -11.06 15.65 -9.44
N GLY A 26 -11.60 14.69 -10.21
CA GLY A 26 -12.59 13.71 -9.77
C GLY A 26 -12.05 12.76 -8.69
N PHE A 27 -10.75 12.43 -8.73
CA PHE A 27 -10.06 11.76 -7.61
C PHE A 27 -9.81 12.69 -6.41
N GLY A 28 -10.02 13.98 -6.59
CA GLY A 28 -9.88 15.00 -5.57
C GLY A 28 -8.47 15.62 -5.48
N LEU A 29 -7.65 15.46 -6.52
CA LEU A 29 -6.36 16.13 -6.61
C LEU A 29 -6.59 17.63 -6.90
N PRO A 30 -6.03 18.57 -6.10
CA PRO A 30 -6.26 19.99 -6.31
C PRO A 30 -5.66 20.48 -7.64
N LEU A 31 -6.35 21.38 -8.35
CA LEU A 31 -5.86 21.97 -9.60
C LEU A 31 -4.51 22.68 -9.43
N SER A 32 -4.26 23.28 -8.27
CA SER A 32 -2.96 23.89 -7.94
C SER A 32 -1.83 22.87 -7.85
N SER A 33 -2.13 21.63 -7.40
CA SER A 33 -1.16 20.54 -7.36
C SER A 33 -0.86 20.03 -8.77
N ILE A 34 -1.90 19.87 -9.60
CA ILE A 34 -1.76 19.53 -11.02
C ILE A 34 -0.90 20.57 -11.74
N ALA A 35 -1.18 21.87 -11.53
CA ALA A 35 -0.44 22.96 -12.15
C ALA A 35 1.04 22.96 -11.76
N ARG A 36 1.31 22.78 -10.46
CA ARG A 36 2.67 22.73 -9.92
C ARG A 36 3.48 21.57 -10.50
N ASP A 37 2.91 20.38 -10.55
CA ASP A 37 3.58 19.20 -11.13
C ASP A 37 3.81 19.36 -12.64
N ALA A 38 2.82 19.93 -13.35
CA ALA A 38 2.96 20.28 -14.77
C ALA A 38 3.90 21.47 -15.05
N GLY A 39 4.41 22.16 -14.03
CA GLY A 39 5.26 23.35 -14.19
C GLY A 39 4.55 24.53 -14.88
N CYS A 40 3.26 24.73 -14.59
CA CYS A 40 2.44 25.82 -15.15
C CYS A 40 1.64 26.54 -14.05
N THR A 41 0.93 27.62 -14.41
CA THR A 41 0.12 28.37 -13.45
C THR A 41 -1.24 27.71 -13.21
N PRO A 42 -1.85 27.84 -12.02
CA PRO A 42 -3.21 27.34 -11.76
C PRO A 42 -4.24 27.85 -12.77
N GLU A 43 -4.12 29.10 -13.23
CA GLU A 43 -4.99 29.70 -14.23
C GLU A 43 -4.86 29.01 -15.60
N CYS A 44 -3.69 28.46 -15.93
CA CYS A 44 -3.49 27.67 -17.15
C CYS A 44 -4.34 26.40 -17.11
N VAL A 45 -4.29 25.67 -16.00
CA VAL A 45 -5.08 24.45 -15.77
C VAL A 45 -6.57 24.78 -15.75
N GLU A 46 -6.97 25.83 -15.04
CA GLU A 46 -8.37 26.26 -14.96
C GLU A 46 -8.94 26.69 -16.32
N SER A 47 -8.17 27.45 -17.11
CA SER A 47 -8.60 27.89 -18.45
C SER A 47 -8.80 26.71 -19.41
N ILE A 48 -7.94 25.69 -19.31
CA ILE A 48 -8.06 24.45 -20.09
C ILE A 48 -9.29 23.66 -19.63
N LEU A 49 -9.49 23.50 -18.32
CA LEU A 49 -10.63 22.77 -17.74
C LEU A 49 -11.97 23.43 -18.11
N ARG A 50 -12.05 24.76 -18.05
CA ARG A 50 -13.21 25.55 -18.51
C ARG A 50 -13.37 25.57 -20.03
N ARG A 51 -12.48 24.89 -20.77
CA ARG A 51 -12.46 24.80 -22.23
C ARG A 51 -12.48 26.19 -22.91
N MET A 52 -11.82 27.18 -22.30
CA MET A 52 -11.79 28.57 -22.80
C MET A 52 -11.11 28.69 -24.17
N TRP A 53 -10.17 27.81 -24.47
CA TRP A 53 -9.44 27.76 -25.74
C TRP A 53 -9.64 26.41 -26.40
N LYS A 54 -9.79 26.38 -27.74
CA LYS A 54 -9.90 25.14 -28.52
C LYS A 54 -8.58 24.38 -28.65
N THR A 55 -7.46 25.08 -28.49
CA THR A 55 -6.11 24.53 -28.65
C THR A 55 -5.15 25.04 -27.59
N THR A 56 -4.23 24.20 -27.14
CA THR A 56 -3.17 24.51 -26.17
C THR A 56 -1.80 24.24 -26.77
N ARG A 57 -0.76 24.95 -26.30
CA ARG A 57 0.63 24.71 -26.73
C ARG A 57 1.06 23.29 -26.40
N ILE A 58 1.70 22.59 -27.35
CA ILE A 58 2.06 21.18 -27.18
C ILE A 58 2.89 20.92 -25.92
N ARG A 59 3.86 21.80 -25.61
CA ARG A 59 4.68 21.68 -24.40
C ARG A 59 3.86 21.64 -23.10
N GLN A 60 2.77 22.41 -23.04
CA GLN A 60 1.89 22.47 -21.86
C GLN A 60 0.96 21.26 -21.84
N ALA A 61 0.41 20.88 -23.00
CA ALA A 61 -0.40 19.67 -23.09
C ALA A 61 0.37 18.42 -22.68
N THR A 62 1.63 18.27 -23.14
CA THR A 62 2.49 17.15 -22.75
C THR A 62 2.79 17.16 -21.25
N ALA A 63 3.11 18.32 -20.68
CA ALA A 63 3.39 18.43 -19.24
C ALA A 63 2.17 18.08 -18.38
N ILE A 64 0.99 18.61 -18.71
CA ILE A 64 -0.26 18.31 -17.97
C ILE A 64 -0.65 16.84 -18.13
N LYS A 65 -0.51 16.27 -19.33
CA LYS A 65 -0.78 14.84 -19.54
C LYS A 65 0.17 13.91 -18.80
N ALA A 66 1.38 14.37 -18.48
CA ALA A 66 2.33 13.59 -17.70
C ALA A 66 2.02 13.59 -16.19
N VAL A 67 1.19 14.53 -15.71
CA VAL A 67 0.71 14.54 -14.31
C VAL A 67 -0.18 13.34 -14.08
N THR A 68 0.05 12.62 -12.99
CA THR A 68 -0.77 11.49 -12.57
C THR A 68 -1.26 11.70 -11.13
N PHE A 69 -2.14 10.81 -10.66
CA PHE A 69 -2.59 10.80 -9.27
C PHE A 69 -1.50 10.32 -8.29
N HIS A 70 -0.38 9.77 -8.80
CA HIS A 70 0.70 9.27 -7.97
C HIS A 70 1.37 10.42 -7.22
N PRO A 71 1.52 10.29 -5.89
CA PRO A 71 2.25 11.24 -5.07
C PRO A 71 3.68 11.45 -5.59
N ASN A 72 4.07 12.70 -5.79
CA ASN A 72 5.44 13.04 -6.17
C ASN A 72 5.96 14.26 -5.40
N GLU A 73 7.28 14.41 -5.34
CA GLU A 73 7.96 15.44 -4.54
C GLU A 73 7.73 16.87 -5.02
N ARG A 74 7.28 17.06 -6.26
CA ARG A 74 6.95 18.39 -6.79
C ARG A 74 5.59 18.87 -6.28
N GLN A 75 4.74 17.95 -5.85
CA GLN A 75 3.46 18.24 -5.25
C GLN A 75 3.64 18.58 -3.76
N GLU A 76 3.15 19.74 -3.33
CA GLU A 76 3.06 20.02 -1.89
C GLU A 76 1.94 19.23 -1.23
N ILE A 77 0.86 18.99 -2.00
CA ILE A 77 -0.37 18.35 -1.57
C ILE A 77 -0.66 17.17 -2.51
N VAL A 78 -0.84 15.99 -1.94
CA VAL A 78 -1.05 14.72 -2.65
C VAL A 78 -2.33 14.05 -2.16
N LEU A 79 -2.81 13.06 -2.91
CA LEU A 79 -3.92 12.23 -2.46
C LEU A 79 -3.53 11.43 -1.22
N ALA A 80 -4.36 11.49 -0.18
CA ALA A 80 -4.11 10.77 1.07
C ALA A 80 -4.44 9.28 0.99
N ILE A 81 -5.09 8.84 -0.10
CA ILE A 81 -5.71 7.51 -0.18
C ILE A 81 -4.72 6.37 0.06
N GLY A 82 -3.54 6.41 -0.56
CA GLY A 82 -2.55 5.36 -0.36
C GLY A 82 -1.87 5.44 1.00
N ALA A 83 -1.74 6.62 1.62
CA ALA A 83 -1.27 6.71 3.00
C ALA A 83 -2.29 6.10 3.98
N VAL A 84 -3.59 6.38 3.78
CA VAL A 84 -4.68 5.81 4.57
C VAL A 84 -4.68 4.28 4.44
N ARG A 85 -4.58 3.75 3.22
CA ARG A 85 -4.52 2.30 2.96
C ARG A 85 -3.31 1.64 3.61
N ARG A 86 -2.13 2.26 3.52
CA ARG A 86 -0.90 1.80 4.20
C ARG A 86 -1.07 1.74 5.72
N LEU A 87 -1.65 2.76 6.33
CA LEU A 87 -1.92 2.78 7.78
C LEU A 87 -2.91 1.69 8.19
N GLN A 88 -3.97 1.49 7.41
CA GLN A 88 -4.96 0.43 7.64
C GLN A 88 -4.33 -0.95 7.54
N ALA A 89 -3.46 -1.16 6.54
CA ALA A 89 -2.74 -2.41 6.33
C ALA A 89 -1.78 -2.74 7.48
N LEU A 90 -0.96 -1.78 7.92
CA LEU A 90 -0.09 -1.97 9.09
C LEU A 90 -0.92 -2.27 10.35
N HIS A 91 -2.06 -1.60 10.52
CA HIS A 91 -2.96 -1.89 11.63
C HIS A 91 -3.53 -3.32 11.57
N ALA A 92 -3.83 -3.81 10.36
CA ALA A 92 -4.33 -5.17 10.13
C ALA A 92 -3.34 -6.26 10.54
N ILE A 93 -2.03 -6.02 10.46
CA ILE A 93 -0.99 -6.96 10.94
C ILE A 93 -0.61 -6.73 12.41
N GLY A 94 -1.21 -5.75 13.09
CA GLY A 94 -1.10 -5.56 14.54
C GLY A 94 -0.30 -4.34 14.98
N TRP A 95 0.12 -3.46 14.07
CA TRP A 95 0.75 -2.19 14.47
C TRP A 95 -0.28 -1.24 15.10
N THR A 96 -0.09 -0.92 16.37
CA THR A 96 -0.95 0.03 17.08
C THR A 96 -0.64 1.46 16.64
N TRP A 97 -1.61 2.38 16.73
CA TRP A 97 -1.36 3.80 16.41
C TRP A 97 -0.24 4.42 17.24
N GLN A 98 -0.10 3.99 18.49
CA GLN A 98 0.99 4.43 19.36
C GLN A 98 2.35 3.95 18.84
N ALA A 99 2.46 2.68 18.44
CA ALA A 99 3.67 2.14 17.86
C ALA A 99 4.00 2.81 16.52
N LEU A 100 2.99 2.99 15.65
CA LEU A 100 3.17 3.67 14.36
C LEU A 100 3.65 5.12 14.53
N SER A 101 3.17 5.84 15.55
CA SER A 101 3.62 7.22 15.79
C SER A 101 5.12 7.33 16.08
N ALA A 102 5.77 6.27 16.58
CA ALA A 102 7.21 6.23 16.75
C ALA A 102 7.98 6.05 15.42
N HIS A 103 7.30 5.52 14.39
CA HIS A 103 7.83 5.33 13.04
C HIS A 103 7.43 6.45 12.08
N THR A 104 6.52 7.34 12.49
CA THR A 104 6.06 8.47 11.68
C THR A 104 6.35 9.80 12.38
N PRO A 105 7.58 10.33 12.31
CA PRO A 105 7.95 11.59 12.95
C PRO A 105 7.01 12.72 12.56
N GLY A 106 6.60 13.53 13.54
CA GLY A 106 5.70 14.66 13.33
C GLY A 106 4.21 14.30 13.19
N ILE A 107 3.83 13.01 13.23
CA ILE A 107 2.45 12.56 13.16
C ILE A 107 2.06 11.84 14.46
N SER A 108 1.09 12.41 15.19
CA SER A 108 0.64 11.82 16.45
C SER A 108 -0.24 10.58 16.25
N ALA A 109 -0.26 9.68 17.23
CA ALA A 109 -1.13 8.49 17.21
C ALA A 109 -2.62 8.83 17.04
N SER A 110 -3.07 9.95 17.62
CA SER A 110 -4.45 10.43 17.47
C SER A 110 -4.74 10.84 16.01
N LEU A 111 -3.80 11.54 15.38
CA LEU A 111 -3.92 11.95 13.98
C LEU A 111 -3.90 10.74 13.03
N LEU A 112 -3.03 9.76 13.26
CA LEU A 112 -3.01 8.50 12.49
C LEU A 112 -4.36 7.77 12.58
N SER A 113 -4.89 7.65 13.80
CA SER A 113 -6.19 7.03 14.05
C SER A 113 -7.33 7.81 13.37
N GLN A 114 -7.26 9.13 13.32
CA GLN A 114 -8.23 9.98 12.63
C GLN A 114 -8.15 9.79 11.11
N MET A 115 -6.94 9.76 10.54
CA MET A 115 -6.71 9.57 9.10
C MET A 115 -7.20 8.21 8.60
N ALA A 116 -7.02 7.15 9.39
CA ALA A 116 -7.41 5.80 8.99
C ALA A 116 -8.93 5.55 9.00
N ARG A 117 -9.76 6.48 9.51
CA ARG A 117 -11.21 6.26 9.63
C ARG A 117 -11.89 6.24 8.26
N PRO A 118 -12.80 5.27 8.00
CA PRO A 118 -13.66 5.30 6.84
C PRO A 118 -14.49 6.59 6.83
N GLY A 119 -14.59 7.26 5.67
CA GLY A 119 -15.33 8.52 5.54
C GLY A 119 -14.68 9.72 6.22
N ALA A 120 -13.43 9.63 6.68
CA ALA A 120 -12.67 10.84 6.92
C ALA A 120 -12.39 11.49 5.56
N ASP A 121 -13.10 12.57 5.24
CA ASP A 121 -13.07 13.35 3.98
C ASP A 121 -11.70 13.96 3.63
N ARG A 122 -10.61 13.48 4.21
CA ARG A 122 -9.26 13.89 3.86
C ARG A 122 -8.85 13.17 2.59
N ILE A 123 -9.31 13.73 1.49
CA ILE A 123 -8.89 13.41 0.13
C ILE A 123 -7.39 13.73 -0.04
N ILE A 124 -6.88 14.73 0.69
CA ILE A 124 -5.55 15.29 0.51
C ILE A 124 -4.70 15.33 1.78
N MET A 125 -3.39 15.30 1.61
CA MET A 125 -2.40 15.51 2.68
C MET A 125 -1.10 16.12 2.13
N SER A 126 -0.20 16.58 3.01
CA SER A 126 1.11 17.05 2.55
C SER A 126 1.96 15.88 2.03
N TRP A 127 2.76 16.12 1.00
CA TRP A 127 3.70 15.12 0.49
C TRP A 127 4.66 14.62 1.58
N THR A 128 5.13 15.51 2.46
CA THR A 128 6.04 15.15 3.56
C THR A 128 5.41 14.13 4.52
N ALA A 129 4.15 14.34 4.89
CA ALA A 129 3.42 13.42 5.76
C ALA A 129 3.10 12.10 5.03
N TRP A 130 2.73 12.17 3.75
CA TRP A 130 2.54 10.98 2.91
C TRP A 130 3.83 10.14 2.85
N ARG A 131 4.96 10.78 2.60
CA ARG A 131 6.28 10.13 2.51
C ARG A 131 6.66 9.46 3.83
N THR A 132 6.40 10.12 4.95
CA THR A 132 6.67 9.55 6.27
C THR A 132 5.84 8.28 6.54
N VAL A 133 4.57 8.27 6.09
CA VAL A 133 3.72 7.07 6.18
C VAL A 133 4.19 5.98 5.20
N HIS A 134 4.59 6.36 3.99
CA HIS A 134 5.17 5.46 3.00
C HIS A 134 6.41 4.76 3.55
N ASP A 135 7.39 5.51 4.07
CA ASP A 135 8.63 4.97 4.63
C ASP A 135 8.37 4.02 5.81
N ALA A 136 7.38 4.35 6.65
CA ALA A 136 6.95 3.47 7.74
C ALA A 136 6.31 2.18 7.22
N TYR A 137 5.56 2.24 6.11
CA TYR A 137 4.97 1.06 5.48
C TYR A 137 6.03 0.14 4.90
N GLU A 138 6.95 0.67 4.10
CA GLU A 138 8.04 -0.11 3.48
C GLU A 138 8.87 -0.86 4.53
N LYS A 139 9.11 -0.22 5.69
CA LYS A 139 9.88 -0.83 6.77
C LYS A 139 9.13 -1.92 7.54
N LEU A 140 7.80 -1.81 7.67
CA LEU A 140 7.02 -2.57 8.65
C LEU A 140 6.05 -3.58 8.03
N SER A 141 5.77 -3.49 6.73
CA SER A 141 4.79 -4.32 6.02
C SER A 141 5.05 -5.82 6.15
N GLY A 142 6.32 -6.24 6.16
CA GLY A 142 6.73 -7.64 6.29
C GLY A 142 6.80 -8.17 7.74
N THR A 143 6.61 -7.32 8.76
CA THR A 143 6.76 -7.72 10.17
C THR A 143 5.50 -7.41 10.98
N PRO A 144 4.79 -8.41 11.51
CA PRO A 144 3.63 -8.17 12.36
C PRO A 144 3.99 -7.42 13.64
N GLY A 145 3.24 -6.37 13.97
CA GLY A 145 3.37 -5.66 15.24
C GLY A 145 3.00 -6.58 16.41
N THR A 146 3.88 -6.72 17.40
CA THR A 146 3.67 -7.54 18.61
C THR A 146 3.48 -6.72 19.88
N GLN A 147 3.81 -5.43 19.83
CA GLN A 147 3.87 -4.57 21.01
C GLN A 147 2.48 -4.02 21.41
N GLY A 148 2.30 -3.81 22.71
CA GLY A 148 1.10 -3.19 23.28
C GLY A 148 -0.19 -3.95 22.98
N ARG A 149 -1.20 -3.26 22.43
CA ARG A 149 -2.52 -3.83 22.14
C ARG A 149 -2.64 -4.39 20.72
N ALA A 150 -1.60 -5.04 20.21
CA ALA A 150 -1.55 -5.58 18.85
C ALA A 150 -2.75 -6.49 18.50
N LYS A 151 -3.19 -7.36 19.42
CA LYS A 151 -4.39 -8.19 19.23
C LYS A 151 -5.65 -7.33 18.99
N HIS A 152 -5.81 -6.24 19.72
CA HIS A 152 -6.95 -5.34 19.53
C HIS A 152 -6.88 -4.59 18.20
N ALA A 153 -5.68 -4.24 17.72
CA ALA A 153 -5.48 -3.65 16.41
C ALA A 153 -5.96 -4.58 15.29
N ARG A 154 -5.54 -5.85 15.33
CA ARG A 154 -5.99 -6.88 14.37
C ARG A 154 -7.50 -7.08 14.40
N LEU A 155 -8.09 -7.22 15.59
CA LEU A 155 -9.56 -7.36 15.75
C LEU A 155 -10.32 -6.10 15.30
N ALA A 156 -9.74 -4.91 15.46
CA ALA A 156 -10.32 -3.66 15.01
C ALA A 156 -10.28 -3.52 13.48
N ALA A 157 -9.18 -3.94 12.84
CA ALA A 157 -9.03 -4.00 11.40
C ALA A 157 -9.95 -5.05 10.77
N GLU A 158 -10.06 -6.23 11.39
CA GLU A 158 -10.97 -7.30 10.97
C GLU A 158 -12.43 -6.86 10.93
N ARG A 159 -12.92 -6.23 12.00
CA ARG A 159 -14.29 -5.69 12.04
C ARG A 159 -14.56 -4.65 10.97
N ARG A 160 -13.52 -3.93 10.54
CA ARG A 160 -13.60 -2.92 9.47
C ARG A 160 -13.24 -3.46 8.09
N LYS A 161 -12.92 -4.76 7.98
CA LYS A 161 -12.48 -5.43 6.76
C LYS A 161 -11.28 -4.73 6.09
N TRP A 162 -10.36 -4.20 6.88
CA TRP A 162 -9.16 -3.57 6.35
C TRP A 162 -8.21 -4.62 5.78
N PRO A 163 -7.78 -4.49 4.51
CA PRO A 163 -6.82 -5.40 3.89
C PRO A 163 -5.45 -5.28 4.58
N ALA A 164 -4.73 -6.40 4.69
CA ALA A 164 -3.35 -6.46 5.17
C ALA A 164 -2.35 -6.11 4.06
N PRO A 165 -1.05 -5.91 4.36
CA PRO A 165 -0.06 -5.56 3.34
C PRO A 165 0.02 -6.57 2.18
N LEU A 166 -0.09 -7.87 2.49
CA LEU A 166 -0.09 -8.94 1.50
C LEU A 166 -1.28 -8.84 0.52
N ASP A 167 -2.42 -8.28 0.96
CA ASP A 167 -3.57 -8.08 0.09
C ASP A 167 -3.36 -6.97 -0.96
N TRP A 168 -2.26 -6.20 -0.83
CA TRP A 168 -1.90 -5.11 -1.73
C TRP A 168 -0.69 -5.41 -2.63
N GLU A 169 -0.01 -6.57 -2.52
CA GLU A 169 1.25 -6.83 -3.24
C GLU A 169 1.14 -6.69 -4.78
N ASP A 170 0.04 -7.15 -5.36
CA ASP A 170 -0.21 -7.09 -6.81
C ASP A 170 -1.07 -5.89 -7.24
N LEU A 171 -1.30 -4.93 -6.33
CA LEU A 171 -2.22 -3.82 -6.54
C LEU A 171 -1.53 -2.47 -6.34
N ASP A 172 -1.90 -1.51 -7.18
CA ASP A 172 -1.51 -0.12 -6.95
C ASP A 172 -2.29 0.45 -5.74
N ILE A 173 -1.61 0.52 -4.60
CA ILE A 173 -2.18 1.02 -3.35
C ILE A 173 -2.52 2.52 -3.40
N ASP A 174 -1.91 3.29 -4.31
CA ASP A 174 -2.18 4.72 -4.47
C ASP A 174 -3.28 5.00 -5.50
N ASP A 175 -3.63 4.05 -6.39
CA ASP A 175 -4.70 4.22 -7.39
C ASP A 175 -6.10 4.30 -6.74
N PRO A 176 -6.82 5.43 -6.89
CA PRO A 176 -8.17 5.60 -6.36
C PRO A 176 -9.20 4.59 -6.87
N ARG A 177 -8.96 4.01 -8.04
CA ARG A 177 -9.87 3.07 -8.73
C ARG A 177 -9.67 1.63 -8.25
N VAL A 178 -8.53 1.34 -7.64
CA VAL A 178 -8.19 0.00 -7.17
C VAL A 178 -8.65 -0.19 -5.74
N THR A 179 -9.18 -1.37 -5.40
CA THR A 179 -9.50 -1.75 -4.02
C THR A 179 -9.01 -3.17 -3.74
N ALA A 180 -8.36 -3.36 -2.61
CA ALA A 180 -7.99 -4.68 -2.12
C ALA A 180 -9.14 -5.28 -1.29
N VAL A 181 -9.33 -6.59 -1.41
CA VAL A 181 -10.24 -7.36 -0.55
C VAL A 181 -9.40 -7.97 0.56
N ARG A 182 -9.81 -7.75 1.82
CA ARG A 182 -9.14 -8.41 2.94
C ARG A 182 -9.18 -9.92 2.76
N SER A 183 -8.03 -10.55 2.67
CA SER A 183 -7.94 -12.00 2.81
C SER A 183 -8.26 -12.36 4.26
N GLY A 184 -9.08 -13.40 4.47
CA GLY A 184 -9.27 -13.96 5.80
C GLY A 184 -7.93 -14.37 6.41
N PRO A 185 -7.88 -14.66 7.72
CA PRO A 185 -6.73 -15.42 8.23
C PRO A 185 -6.53 -16.63 7.31
N PRO A 186 -5.26 -17.02 7.00
CA PRO A 186 -5.03 -18.23 6.24
C PRO A 186 -5.91 -19.31 6.86
N LYS A 187 -6.64 -20.08 6.03
CA LYS A 187 -7.40 -21.22 6.53
C LYS A 187 -6.37 -22.23 7.01
N VAL A 188 -5.87 -22.02 8.22
CA VAL A 188 -4.96 -22.95 8.86
C VAL A 188 -5.82 -24.12 9.28
N THR A 189 -5.95 -25.07 8.37
CA THR A 189 -6.50 -26.38 8.68
C THR A 189 -5.53 -27.07 9.64
N GLN A 190 -6.02 -28.01 10.44
CA GLN A 190 -5.13 -28.87 11.24
C GLN A 190 -4.04 -29.53 10.36
N TRP A 191 -4.34 -29.74 9.07
CA TRP A 191 -3.42 -30.27 8.08
C TRP A 191 -2.24 -29.32 7.81
N THR A 192 -2.47 -28.03 7.54
CA THR A 192 -1.40 -27.02 7.36
C THR A 192 -0.54 -26.81 8.61
N VAL A 193 -1.10 -26.91 9.83
CA VAL A 193 -0.29 -26.84 11.07
C VAL A 193 0.59 -28.08 11.20
N ALA A 194 0.07 -29.25 10.84
CA ALA A 194 0.84 -30.48 10.88
C ALA A 194 1.96 -30.48 9.83
N GLU A 195 1.70 -29.94 8.65
CA GLU A 195 2.67 -29.81 7.55
C GLU A 195 3.82 -28.86 7.91
N ASP A 196 3.54 -27.63 8.39
CA ASP A 196 4.57 -26.69 8.88
C ASP A 196 5.41 -27.31 10.02
N ARG A 197 4.75 -28.04 10.94
CA ARG A 197 5.46 -28.74 12.02
C ARG A 197 6.29 -29.93 11.53
N ARG A 198 5.88 -30.61 10.46
CA ARG A 198 6.64 -31.68 9.82
C ARG A 198 7.91 -31.13 9.18
N GLU A 199 7.75 -30.10 8.36
CA GLU A 199 8.87 -29.42 7.69
C GLU A 199 9.89 -28.90 8.70
N ARG A 200 9.42 -28.22 9.76
CA ARG A 200 10.32 -27.72 10.81
C ARG A 200 10.97 -28.84 11.64
N ALA A 201 10.28 -29.96 11.86
CA ALA A 201 10.89 -31.12 12.52
C ALA A 201 11.98 -31.74 11.64
N GLN A 202 11.78 -31.80 10.32
CA GLN A 202 12.77 -32.29 9.37
C GLN A 202 14.00 -31.40 9.34
N VAL A 203 13.85 -30.09 9.15
CA VAL A 203 14.96 -29.13 9.14
C VAL A 203 15.78 -29.22 10.44
N LEU A 204 15.12 -29.24 11.60
CA LEU A 204 15.82 -29.38 12.88
C LEU A 204 16.54 -30.73 13.04
N SER A 205 15.99 -31.80 12.47
CA SER A 205 16.63 -33.12 12.46
C SER A 205 17.85 -33.14 11.53
N GLU A 206 17.80 -32.46 10.38
CA GLU A 206 18.92 -32.29 9.45
C GLU A 206 20.03 -31.43 10.07
N GLU A 207 19.67 -30.46 10.89
CA GLU A 207 20.59 -29.69 11.75
C GLU A 207 21.18 -30.49 12.92
N GLY A 208 20.77 -31.75 13.09
CA GLY A 208 21.30 -32.67 14.10
C GLY A 208 20.65 -32.56 15.49
N ALA A 209 19.50 -31.90 15.62
CA ALA A 209 18.78 -31.85 16.89
C ALA A 209 18.17 -33.22 17.25
N SER A 210 18.16 -33.57 18.54
CA SER A 210 17.50 -34.79 19.02
C SER A 210 15.98 -34.66 18.99
N VAL A 211 15.27 -35.79 18.99
CA VAL A 211 13.79 -35.83 19.00
C VAL A 211 13.22 -35.04 20.17
N GLU A 212 13.85 -35.11 21.33
CA GLU A 212 13.45 -34.40 22.55
C GLU A 212 13.64 -32.88 22.40
N GLN A 213 14.74 -32.45 21.80
CA GLN A 213 15.02 -31.03 21.54
C GLN A 213 14.05 -30.45 20.51
N ILE A 214 13.71 -31.23 19.48
CA ILE A 214 12.72 -30.85 18.47
C ILE A 214 11.33 -30.75 19.11
N ALA A 215 10.96 -31.73 19.94
CA ALA A 215 9.68 -31.76 20.64
C ALA A 215 9.50 -30.53 21.55
N GLU A 216 10.54 -30.18 22.31
CA GLU A 216 10.57 -28.99 23.15
C GLU A 216 10.44 -27.70 22.31
N ARG A 217 11.22 -27.57 21.22
CA ARG A 217 11.18 -26.38 20.34
C ARG A 217 9.85 -26.20 19.63
N LEU A 218 9.20 -27.30 19.21
CA LEU A 218 7.93 -27.27 18.49
C LEU A 218 6.69 -27.31 19.41
N GLY A 219 6.89 -27.53 20.72
CA GLY A 219 5.80 -27.64 21.70
C GLY A 219 4.89 -28.85 21.44
N VAL A 220 5.46 -29.96 20.98
CA VAL A 220 4.76 -31.22 20.69
C VAL A 220 5.38 -32.38 21.46
N THR A 221 4.76 -33.56 21.43
CA THR A 221 5.33 -34.74 22.09
C THR A 221 6.46 -35.37 21.25
N PRO A 222 7.47 -36.01 21.86
CA PRO A 222 8.52 -36.75 21.14
C PRO A 222 7.96 -37.76 20.14
N ARG A 223 6.88 -38.47 20.52
CA ARG A 223 6.15 -39.41 19.65
C ARG A 223 5.56 -38.75 18.39
N GLN A 224 5.13 -37.49 18.47
CA GLN A 224 4.66 -36.75 17.31
C GLN A 224 5.81 -36.38 16.37
N VAL A 225 6.97 -36.01 16.92
CA VAL A 225 8.18 -35.75 16.13
C VAL A 225 8.63 -36.99 15.38
N GLU A 226 8.68 -38.16 16.04
CA GLU A 226 8.98 -39.43 15.38
C GLU A 226 8.04 -39.73 14.22
N ARG A 227 6.74 -39.48 14.42
CA ARG A 227 5.72 -39.65 13.36
C ARG A 227 5.97 -38.70 12.19
N TYR A 228 6.29 -37.44 12.46
CA TYR A 228 6.59 -36.46 11.41
C TYR A 228 7.81 -36.85 10.58
N LEU A 229 8.90 -37.28 11.22
CA LEU A 229 10.10 -37.73 10.54
C LEU A 229 9.88 -39.03 9.75
N ALA A 230 9.04 -39.94 10.24
CA ALA A 230 8.66 -41.17 9.53
C ALA A 230 7.71 -40.92 8.34
N GLU A 231 6.90 -39.87 8.40
CA GLU A 231 6.09 -39.40 7.26
C GLU A 231 6.99 -38.78 6.18
N ALA A 232 7.89 -37.87 6.55
CA ALA A 232 8.84 -37.23 5.62
C ALA A 232 9.72 -38.25 4.89
N LYS A 233 10.31 -39.23 5.60
CA LYS A 233 11.11 -40.31 4.98
C LYS A 233 10.33 -41.16 3.97
N ARG A 234 9.01 -41.32 4.15
CA ARG A 234 8.16 -42.06 3.20
C ARG A 234 7.86 -41.25 1.95
N GLU A 235 7.73 -39.94 2.08
CA GLU A 235 7.54 -39.02 0.95
C GLU A 235 8.84 -38.92 0.12
N ASP A 236 10.01 -38.81 0.75
CA ASP A 236 11.31 -38.82 0.07
C ASP A 236 11.63 -40.15 -0.64
N SER A 237 11.13 -41.27 -0.12
CA SER A 237 11.32 -42.61 -0.74
C SER A 237 10.34 -42.88 -1.89
N ALA A 238 9.33 -42.03 -2.07
CA ALA A 238 8.30 -42.16 -3.10
C ALA A 238 8.52 -41.19 -4.28
N ALA A 239 9.48 -40.27 -4.17
CA ALA A 239 9.94 -39.36 -5.22
C ALA A 239 11.14 -39.95 -5.99
#